data_AF-A0A1S3CXN5-F1
#
_entry.id   AF-A0A1S3CXN5-F1
#
_cell.length_a   1.000
_cell.length_b   1.000
_cell.length_c   1.000
_cell.angle_alpha   90.00
_cell.angle_beta   90.00
_cell.angle_gamma   90.00
#
_symmetry.space_group_name_H-M   'P 1'
#
loop_
_entity.id
_entity.type
_entity.pdbx_description
1 polymer ?
#
loop_
_entity_poly.entity_id
_entity_poly.type
_entity_poly.pdbx_seq_one_letter_code
_entity_poly.pdbx_strand_id
1 'polypeptide(L)'
;FQMRKIKKVGIWPVGLVGGLKVEKPVVQDGKVIGFNSMWAPQRPYPIDMAGFAINLDLMKKNENVKFSFDVQKGYQESAILSKVLSSAQELEPLAENCTKVYVWHTRTTDPTFPYEVVLQKNKKPASDRGIEV
;
A
#
# COMPACT_ATOMS: atom_id res chain seq x y z
N PHE A 1 -13.08 9.30 -6.35
CA PHE A 1 -14.23 8.48 -6.83
C PHE A 1 -13.87 7.06 -7.27
N GLN A 2 -12.62 6.76 -7.65
CA GLN A 2 -12.21 5.45 -8.20
C GLN A 2 -12.61 4.25 -7.32
N MET A 3 -12.28 4.27 -6.02
CA MET A 3 -12.56 3.13 -5.13
C MET A 3 -14.04 2.97 -4.70
N ARG A 4 -14.86 4.02 -4.83
CA ARG A 4 -16.26 4.00 -4.32
C ARG A 4 -17.18 3.05 -5.11
N LYS A 5 -16.77 2.64 -6.31
CA LYS A 5 -17.56 1.77 -7.22
C LYS A 5 -17.18 0.29 -7.15
N ILE A 6 -16.17 -0.07 -6.35
CA ILE A 6 -15.64 -1.44 -6.25
C ILE A 6 -16.73 -2.42 -5.83
N LYS A 7 -16.83 -3.56 -6.53
CA LYS A 7 -17.81 -4.62 -6.24
C LYS A 7 -17.21 -5.77 -5.45
N LYS A 8 -15.95 -6.11 -5.68
CA LYS A 8 -15.15 -7.09 -4.94
C LYS A 8 -13.87 -6.47 -4.43
N VAL A 9 -12.86 -6.34 -5.28
CA VAL A 9 -11.54 -5.80 -4.91
C VAL A 9 -11.03 -4.95 -6.06
N GLY A 10 -10.87 -3.65 -5.80
CA GLY A 10 -10.29 -2.72 -6.76
C GLY A 10 -8.78 -2.64 -6.60
N ILE A 11 -8.08 -2.43 -7.72
CA ILE A 11 -6.62 -2.35 -7.75
C ILE A 11 -6.13 -1.20 -8.63
N TRP A 12 -5.00 -0.59 -8.26
CA TRP A 12 -4.37 0.50 -9.00
C TRP A 12 -2.85 0.57 -8.80
N PRO A 13 -2.12 1.34 -9.64
CA PRO A 13 -0.70 1.58 -9.49
C PRO A 13 -0.35 2.39 -8.22
N VAL A 14 0.80 2.07 -7.62
CA VAL A 14 1.39 2.81 -6.49
C VAL A 14 2.78 3.31 -6.89
N GLY A 15 3.03 4.60 -6.66
CA GLY A 15 4.34 5.22 -6.92
C GLY A 15 5.34 5.04 -5.78
N LEU A 16 6.64 5.08 -6.10
CA LEU A 16 7.76 5.05 -5.16
C LEU A 16 7.76 3.86 -4.18
N VAL A 17 7.49 2.66 -4.69
CA VAL A 17 7.33 1.45 -3.87
C VAL A 17 8.08 0.27 -4.46
N GLY A 18 8.46 -0.70 -3.63
CA GLY A 18 9.13 -1.93 -4.08
C GLY A 18 10.50 -1.71 -4.73
N GLY A 19 11.13 -0.54 -4.52
CA GLY A 19 12.35 -0.13 -5.22
C GLY A 19 12.12 0.33 -6.67
N LEU A 20 10.86 0.50 -7.09
CA LEU A 20 10.46 0.93 -8.42
C LEU A 20 9.87 2.34 -8.40
N LYS A 21 9.89 3.01 -9.56
CA LYS A 21 9.13 4.27 -9.73
C LYS A 21 7.63 4.03 -9.56
N VAL A 22 7.13 2.91 -10.09
CA VAL A 22 5.72 2.49 -10.02
C VAL A 22 5.65 0.97 -9.95
N GLU A 23 4.95 0.44 -8.95
CA GLU A 23 4.48 -0.95 -8.90
C GLU A 23 3.00 -0.98 -9.30
N LYS A 24 2.62 -1.87 -10.21
CA LYS A 24 1.27 -1.93 -10.79
C LYS A 24 0.90 -3.33 -11.30
N PRO A 25 -0.42 -3.62 -11.37
CA PRO A 25 -0.90 -4.75 -12.16
C PRO A 25 -0.64 -4.50 -13.66
N VAL A 26 -0.39 -5.60 -14.38
CA VAL A 26 -0.39 -5.66 -15.84
C VAL A 26 -1.82 -5.97 -16.27
N VAL A 27 -2.41 -5.06 -17.04
CA VAL A 27 -3.81 -5.13 -17.46
C VAL A 27 -3.87 -5.32 -18.96
N GLN A 28 -4.63 -6.31 -19.40
CA GLN A 28 -4.96 -6.57 -20.80
C GLN A 28 -6.47 -6.75 -20.91
N ASP A 29 -7.11 -6.04 -21.86
CA ASP A 29 -8.55 -6.09 -22.09
C ASP A 29 -9.41 -5.88 -20.83
N GLY A 30 -8.97 -4.98 -19.95
CA GLY A 30 -9.64 -4.66 -18.69
C GLY A 30 -9.52 -5.74 -17.61
N LYS A 31 -8.64 -6.73 -17.79
CA LYS A 31 -8.36 -7.81 -16.84
C LYS A 31 -6.91 -7.79 -16.38
N VAL A 32 -6.70 -8.11 -15.10
CA VAL A 32 -5.34 -8.30 -14.55
C VAL A 32 -4.80 -9.65 -15.03
N ILE A 33 -3.67 -9.62 -15.72
CA ILE A 33 -2.97 -10.81 -16.22
C ILE A 33 -1.65 -11.08 -15.46
N GLY A 34 -1.22 -10.15 -14.62
CA GLY A 34 0.02 -10.25 -13.87
C GLY A 34 0.39 -8.93 -13.18
N PHE A 35 1.64 -8.81 -12.76
CA PHE A 35 2.16 -7.65 -12.03
C PHE A 35 3.59 -7.36 -12.47
N ASN A 36 4.03 -6.09 -12.41
CA ASN A 36 5.38 -5.69 -12.78
C ASN A 36 6.38 -5.69 -11.59
N SER A 37 6.01 -6.26 -10.46
CA SER A 37 6.85 -6.22 -9.25
C SER A 37 8.15 -6.98 -9.45
N MET A 38 9.25 -6.42 -8.97
CA MET A 38 10.58 -7.04 -8.99
C MET A 38 10.97 -7.64 -7.63
N TRP A 39 10.31 -7.20 -6.55
CA TRP A 39 10.60 -7.69 -5.20
C TRP A 39 9.62 -8.79 -4.81
N ALA A 40 10.15 -9.99 -4.53
CA ALA A 40 9.37 -11.19 -4.26
C ALA A 40 8.21 -11.39 -5.28
N PRO A 41 8.52 -11.50 -6.60
CA PRO A 41 7.52 -11.61 -7.66
C PRO A 41 6.67 -12.88 -7.57
N GLN A 42 7.13 -13.90 -6.86
CA GLN A 42 6.42 -15.15 -6.60
C GLN A 42 5.25 -15.01 -5.62
N ARG A 43 5.06 -13.84 -4.99
CA ARG A 43 3.88 -13.59 -4.16
C ARG A 43 2.62 -13.70 -5.02
N PRO A 44 1.51 -14.30 -4.53
CA PRO A 44 0.26 -14.37 -5.27
C PRO A 44 -0.25 -12.98 -5.73
N TYR A 45 -0.08 -11.98 -4.86
CA TYR A 45 -0.41 -10.58 -5.12
C TYR A 45 0.79 -9.73 -4.70
N PRO A 46 1.79 -9.53 -5.59
CA PRO A 46 2.97 -8.74 -5.30
C PRO A 46 2.65 -7.25 -5.49
N ILE A 47 1.90 -6.72 -4.54
CA ILE A 47 1.45 -5.32 -4.52
C ILE A 47 1.66 -4.72 -3.14
N ASP A 48 1.59 -3.40 -3.08
CA ASP A 48 1.62 -2.62 -1.85
C ASP A 48 0.23 -2.46 -1.22
N MET A 49 0.20 -2.26 0.10
CA MET A 49 -1.03 -2.05 0.88
C MET A 49 -1.87 -0.87 0.39
N ALA A 50 -1.26 0.19 -0.14
CA ALA A 50 -1.97 1.35 -0.69
C ALA A 50 -2.56 1.11 -2.10
N GLY A 51 -2.26 -0.04 -2.71
CA GLY A 51 -2.60 -0.36 -4.10
C GLY A 51 -3.97 -0.99 -4.33
N PHE A 52 -4.75 -1.26 -3.28
CA PHE A 52 -6.04 -1.93 -3.40
C PHE A 52 -7.08 -1.44 -2.39
N ALA A 53 -8.34 -1.79 -2.64
CA ALA A 53 -9.41 -1.72 -1.64
C ALA A 53 -10.37 -2.89 -1.79
N ILE A 54 -10.89 -3.36 -0.65
CA ILE A 54 -11.83 -4.49 -0.56
C ILE A 54 -13.22 -3.96 -0.27
N ASN A 55 -14.23 -4.49 -0.97
CA ASN A 55 -15.62 -4.18 -0.69
C ASN A 55 -16.01 -4.67 0.71
N LEU A 56 -16.64 -3.79 1.51
CA LEU A 56 -17.01 -4.07 2.89
C LEU A 56 -17.92 -5.31 3.04
N ASP A 57 -18.79 -5.60 2.07
CA ASP A 57 -19.68 -6.75 2.15
C ASP A 57 -18.92 -8.09 2.11
N LEU A 58 -17.74 -8.13 1.47
CA LEU A 58 -16.87 -9.31 1.51
C LEU A 58 -16.28 -9.53 2.90
N MET A 59 -15.90 -8.44 3.58
CA MET A 59 -15.39 -8.48 4.96
C MET A 59 -16.47 -8.95 5.93
N LYS A 60 -17.71 -8.47 5.77
CA LYS A 60 -18.85 -8.86 6.62
C LYS A 60 -19.25 -10.32 6.45
N LYS A 61 -19.12 -10.87 5.24
CA LYS A 61 -19.47 -12.27 4.95
C LYS A 61 -18.42 -13.26 5.45
N ASN A 62 -17.21 -12.81 5.75
CA ASN A 62 -16.11 -13.67 6.16
C ASN A 62 -15.30 -12.99 7.27
N GLU A 63 -15.60 -13.34 8.53
CA GLU A 63 -14.91 -12.82 9.72
C GLU A 63 -13.41 -13.20 9.76
N ASN A 64 -12.97 -14.15 8.94
CA ASN A 64 -11.57 -14.53 8.84
C ASN A 64 -10.74 -13.59 7.94
N VAL A 65 -11.36 -12.62 7.25
CA VAL A 65 -10.66 -11.62 6.43
C VAL A 65 -10.01 -10.57 7.34
N LYS A 66 -8.88 -10.95 7.89
CA LYS A 66 -8.00 -10.15 8.74
C LYS A 66 -6.55 -10.39 8.38
N PHE A 67 -5.72 -9.39 8.67
CA PHE A 67 -4.27 -9.57 8.68
C PHE A 67 -3.87 -10.60 9.73
N SER A 68 -2.74 -11.27 9.48
CA SER A 68 -2.22 -12.32 10.36
C SER A 68 -0.82 -11.94 10.79
N PHE A 69 -0.44 -12.13 12.05
CA PHE A 69 0.94 -11.91 12.48
C PHE A 69 1.87 -13.03 11.99
N ASP A 70 1.31 -14.20 11.66
CA ASP A 70 2.04 -15.40 11.24
C ASP A 70 2.24 -15.46 9.71
N VAL A 71 2.68 -14.37 9.10
CA VAL A 71 2.99 -14.32 7.66
C VAL A 71 4.38 -13.75 7.42
N GLN A 72 5.05 -14.27 6.39
CA GLN A 72 6.35 -13.77 5.98
C GLN A 72 6.28 -12.27 5.65
N LYS A 73 7.38 -11.55 5.92
CA LYS A 73 7.51 -10.14 5.56
C LYS A 73 7.15 -9.90 4.09
N GLY A 74 6.23 -8.96 3.85
CA GLY A 74 5.72 -8.59 2.53
C GLY A 74 4.66 -9.51 1.93
N TYR A 75 4.14 -10.47 2.71
CA TYR A 75 3.03 -11.35 2.30
C TYR A 75 1.69 -10.96 2.93
N GLN A 76 1.61 -9.88 3.71
CA GLN A 76 0.36 -9.44 4.37
C GLN A 76 -0.76 -9.18 3.37
N GLU A 77 -0.43 -8.44 2.30
CA GLU A 77 -1.34 -8.10 1.21
C GLU A 77 -1.84 -9.36 0.52
N SER A 78 -0.92 -10.27 0.19
CA SER A 78 -1.27 -11.55 -0.41
C SER A 78 -2.15 -12.41 0.52
N ALA A 79 -1.87 -12.41 1.83
CA ALA A 79 -2.60 -13.21 2.80
C ALA A 79 -4.05 -12.74 3.00
N ILE A 80 -4.31 -11.43 3.02
CA ILE A 80 -5.68 -10.92 3.12
C ILE A 80 -6.44 -11.08 1.80
N LEU A 81 -5.80 -10.80 0.66
CA LEU A 81 -6.43 -10.89 -0.66
C LEU A 81 -6.80 -12.33 -1.04
N SER A 82 -5.96 -13.30 -0.69
CA SER A 82 -6.23 -14.73 -0.94
C SER A 82 -7.44 -15.26 -0.16
N LYS A 83 -7.95 -14.53 0.85
CA LYS A 83 -9.18 -14.90 1.57
C LYS A 83 -10.46 -14.41 0.90
N VAL A 84 -10.34 -13.50 -0.06
CA VAL A 84 -11.48 -12.87 -0.75
C VAL A 84 -11.45 -13.04 -2.27
N LEU A 85 -10.32 -13.50 -2.83
CA LEU A 85 -10.12 -13.74 -4.25
C LEU A 85 -9.64 -15.17 -4.48
N SER A 86 -10.20 -15.84 -5.50
CA SER A 86 -9.68 -17.13 -5.98
C SER A 86 -8.63 -16.96 -7.08
N SER A 87 -8.62 -15.81 -7.76
CA SER A 87 -7.68 -15.49 -8.84
C SER A 87 -7.49 -13.98 -9.02
N ALA A 88 -6.32 -13.56 -9.52
CA ALA A 88 -6.04 -12.18 -9.88
C ALA A 88 -6.99 -11.60 -10.94
N GLN A 89 -7.62 -12.44 -11.77
CA GLN A 89 -8.59 -12.01 -12.79
C GLN A 89 -9.89 -11.44 -12.21
N GLU A 90 -10.16 -11.68 -10.92
CA GLU A 90 -11.28 -11.11 -10.18
C GLU A 90 -11.03 -9.68 -9.69
N LEU A 91 -9.77 -9.21 -9.75
CA LEU A 91 -9.43 -7.83 -9.43
C LEU A 91 -10.08 -6.89 -10.46
N GLU A 92 -10.55 -5.75 -9.97
CA GLU A 92 -11.14 -4.68 -10.78
C GLU A 92 -10.09 -3.59 -11.05
N PRO A 93 -9.52 -3.50 -12.26
CA PRO A 93 -8.54 -2.46 -12.57
C PRO A 93 -9.18 -1.07 -12.53
N LEU A 94 -8.59 -0.18 -11.73
CA LEU A 94 -8.97 1.22 -11.62
C LEU A 94 -7.88 2.11 -12.22
N ALA A 95 -8.03 3.43 -12.07
CA ALA A 95 -7.06 4.41 -12.55
C ALA A 95 -6.72 4.27 -14.05
N GLU A 96 -7.78 4.23 -14.87
CA GLU A 96 -7.69 4.10 -16.34
C GLU A 96 -6.90 2.86 -16.76
N ASN A 97 -7.40 1.67 -16.37
CA ASN A 97 -6.72 0.39 -16.59
C ASN A 97 -5.27 0.39 -16.08
N CYS A 98 -5.06 0.98 -14.89
CA CYS A 98 -3.78 1.04 -14.22
C CYS A 98 -2.68 1.73 -15.02
N THR A 99 -3.06 2.78 -15.77
CA THR A 99 -2.14 3.65 -16.51
C THR A 99 -1.80 4.94 -15.76
N LYS A 100 -2.57 5.31 -14.73
CA LYS A 100 -2.35 6.51 -13.91
C LYS A 100 -2.01 6.15 -12.46
N VAL A 101 -1.13 6.96 -11.86
CA VAL A 101 -0.73 6.86 -10.46
C VAL A 101 -1.44 7.96 -9.67
N TYR A 102 -2.19 7.57 -8.64
CA TYR A 102 -2.92 8.49 -7.76
C TYR A 102 -2.50 8.38 -6.29
N VAL A 103 -1.55 7.50 -5.98
CA VAL A 103 -1.05 7.25 -4.63
C VAL A 103 0.44 6.96 -4.67
N TRP A 104 1.16 7.40 -3.64
CA TRP A 104 2.61 7.26 -3.51
C TRP A 104 2.97 6.72 -2.14
N HIS A 105 3.89 5.76 -2.10
CA HIS A 105 4.42 5.18 -0.86
C HIS A 105 5.58 6.04 -0.32
N THR A 106 5.27 7.28 0.07
CA THR A 106 6.27 8.19 0.64
C THR A 106 6.62 7.79 2.07
N ARG A 107 7.86 8.10 2.48
CA ARG A 107 8.32 7.94 3.86
C ARG A 107 8.98 9.23 4.30
N THR A 108 8.63 9.67 5.50
CA THR A 108 9.38 10.73 6.17
C THR A 108 10.72 10.16 6.62
N THR A 109 11.79 10.92 6.40
CA THR A 109 13.09 10.63 6.98
C THR A 109 13.16 11.20 8.38
N ASP A 110 13.87 10.52 9.29
CA ASP A 110 14.13 11.08 10.62
C ASP A 110 14.83 12.45 10.47
N PRO A 111 14.21 13.55 10.93
CA PRO A 111 14.82 14.86 10.82
C PRO A 111 16.07 14.92 11.70
N THR A 112 17.10 15.61 11.20
CA THR A 112 18.29 15.91 12.00
C THR A 112 18.12 17.28 12.64
N PHE A 113 18.41 17.35 13.94
CA PHE A 113 18.25 18.58 14.72
C PHE A 113 19.58 19.03 15.34
N PRO A 114 20.58 19.43 14.53
CA PRO A 114 21.90 19.78 15.04
C PRO A 114 21.84 20.94 16.05
N TYR A 115 20.94 21.90 15.86
CA TYR A 115 20.79 23.05 16.75
C TYR A 115 19.98 22.75 18.02
N GLU A 116 19.05 21.79 18.01
CA GLU A 116 18.41 21.31 19.24
C GLU A 116 19.45 20.67 20.18
N VAL A 117 20.37 19.89 19.61
CA VAL A 117 21.49 19.32 20.37
C VAL A 117 22.36 20.43 20.99
N VAL A 118 22.56 21.54 20.27
CA VAL A 118 23.29 22.71 20.81
C VAL A 118 22.51 23.42 21.92
N LEU A 119 21.19 23.57 21.80
CA LEU A 119 20.34 24.13 22.85
C LEU A 119 20.41 23.29 24.12
N GLN A 120 20.29 21.97 23.99
CA GLN A 120 20.42 21.02 25.10
C GLN A 120 21.78 21.11 25.78
N LYS A 121 22.89 21.11 25.02
CA LYS A 121 24.26 21.24 25.56
C LYS A 121 24.45 22.55 26.34
N ASN A 122 23.86 23.63 25.85
CA ASN A 122 23.92 24.95 26.49
C ASN A 122 22.85 25.15 27.58
N LYS A 123 22.09 24.10 27.95
CA LYS A 123 20.98 24.15 28.92
C LYS A 123 19.93 25.23 28.60
N LYS A 124 19.74 25.54 27.31
CA LYS A 124 18.69 26.44 26.83
C LYS A 124 17.40 25.64 26.60
N PRO A 125 16.23 26.30 26.66
CA PRO A 125 14.97 25.67 26.24
C PRO A 125 15.06 25.11 24.81
N ALA A 126 14.39 23.99 24.56
CA ALA A 126 14.16 23.49 23.19
C ALA A 126 13.38 24.53 22.37
N SER A 127 13.56 24.54 21.06
CA SER A 127 12.92 25.57 20.21
C SER A 127 11.40 25.51 20.20
N ASP A 128 10.83 24.36 20.53
CA ASP A 128 9.41 24.06 20.59
C ASP A 128 8.77 24.27 21.97
N ARG A 129 9.48 24.86 22.95
CA ARG A 129 8.96 24.99 24.32
C ARG A 129 7.58 25.68 24.34
N GLY A 130 6.57 24.94 24.77
CA GLY A 130 5.18 25.41 24.88
C GLY A 130 4.33 25.18 23.64
N ILE A 131 4.84 24.42 22.65
CA ILE A 131 4.20 24.12 21.37
C ILE A 131 4.33 22.60 21.12
N GLU A 132 3.26 21.94 20.71
CA GLU A 132 3.29 20.54 20.22
C GLU A 132 3.74 20.53 18.75
N VAL A 133 4.70 19.66 18.42
CA VAL A 133 5.33 19.55 17.09
C VAL A 133 5.24 18.13 16.57
#